data_AF-A0A7W2KDP1-F1
#
_entry.id   AF-A0A7W2KDP1-F1
#
_cell.length_a   1.000
_cell.length_b   1.000
_cell.length_c   1.000
_cell.angle_alpha   90.00
_cell.angle_beta   90.00
_cell.angle_gamma   90.00
#
_symmetry.space_group_name_H-M   'P 1'
#
loop_
_entity.id
_entity.type
_entity.pdbx_description
1 polymer ?
#
loop_
_entity_poly.entity_id
_entity_poly.type
_entity_poly.pdbx_seq_one_letter_code
_entity_poly.pdbx_strand_id
1 'polypeptide(L)'
;MPRIQKLLLPLLLIAAVTACDQKPSREEQILAQLPLQDAYDHNIERMAGLLARQHPRLARATIEDVLRKHLTVEDQRQDLFRLYSKQHFSDAEFATIVAATQDPAKARALEDTDAGRQLSDKLTGLMRETARDPKVQALAEQRMQQVQDELNALDKAGS
;
A
#
# COMPACT_ATOMS: atom_id res chain seq x y z
N MET A 1 37.07 59.58 -18.45
CA MET A 1 35.60 59.59 -18.63
C MET A 1 35.06 58.16 -18.64
N PRO A 2 33.85 57.91 -18.13
CA PRO A 2 33.46 56.61 -17.59
C PRO A 2 32.50 55.82 -18.50
N ARG A 3 32.19 54.60 -18.03
CA ARG A 3 30.97 53.79 -18.25
C ARG A 3 30.93 52.75 -19.38
N ILE A 4 31.17 51.52 -18.93
CA ILE A 4 30.52 50.25 -19.31
C ILE A 4 29.01 50.42 -19.52
N GLN A 5 28.50 49.96 -20.65
CA GLN A 5 27.11 49.60 -20.95
C GLN A 5 27.08 49.09 -22.42
N LYS A 6 26.39 48.04 -22.87
CA LYS A 6 25.58 46.96 -22.31
C LYS A 6 25.12 46.14 -23.55
N LEU A 7 24.94 44.82 -23.37
CA LEU A 7 23.91 43.98 -23.99
C LEU A 7 23.91 43.78 -25.52
N LEU A 8 24.02 42.52 -25.95
CA LEU A 8 23.05 41.85 -26.83
C LEU A 8 23.36 40.34 -26.83
N LEU A 9 22.83 39.62 -25.85
CA LEU A 9 22.58 38.18 -25.96
C LEU A 9 21.06 37.99 -25.84
N PRO A 10 20.35 37.65 -26.91
CA PRO A 10 18.92 37.42 -26.84
C PRO A 10 18.65 35.98 -26.38
N LEU A 11 17.60 35.86 -25.57
CA LEU A 11 16.73 34.70 -25.39
C LEU A 11 17.44 33.34 -25.28
N LEU A 12 17.59 32.88 -24.04
CA LEU A 12 17.29 31.48 -23.72
C LEU A 12 16.85 31.45 -22.26
N LEU A 13 15.82 30.66 -21.98
CA LEU A 13 15.28 30.30 -20.66
C LEU A 13 14.18 31.22 -20.10
N ILE A 14 12.98 31.09 -20.66
CA ILE A 14 11.76 31.12 -19.84
C ILE A 14 10.94 29.87 -20.18
N ALA A 15 11.44 28.71 -19.73
CA ALA A 15 10.58 27.59 -19.39
C ALA A 15 10.54 27.54 -17.85
N ALA A 16 9.96 28.59 -17.26
CA ALA A 16 9.70 28.64 -15.83
C ALA A 16 8.57 27.66 -15.52
N VAL A 17 8.97 26.47 -15.05
CA VAL A 17 8.35 25.68 -13.98
C VAL A 17 6.88 26.07 -13.65
N THR A 18 5.93 25.53 -14.41
CA THR A 18 4.52 25.46 -13.97
C THR A 18 4.20 24.14 -13.25
N ALA A 19 5.23 23.34 -12.91
CA ALA A 19 5.07 22.03 -12.27
C ALA A 19 4.90 22.06 -10.74
N CYS A 20 4.78 23.23 -10.10
CA CYS A 20 4.81 23.32 -8.63
C CYS A 20 3.44 23.56 -7.94
N ASP A 21 2.32 23.67 -8.67
CA ASP A 21 0.99 23.88 -8.07
C ASP A 21 0.05 22.67 -8.16
N GLN A 22 0.53 21.52 -8.67
CA GLN A 22 -0.32 20.35 -8.78
C GLN A 22 -0.33 19.59 -7.44
N LYS A 23 -1.43 19.74 -6.68
CA LYS A 23 -1.70 18.92 -5.49
C LYS A 23 -1.53 17.44 -5.89
N PRO A 24 -0.76 16.64 -5.14
CA PRO A 24 -0.54 15.24 -5.48
C PRO A 24 -1.87 14.52 -5.61
N SER A 25 -1.96 13.61 -6.57
CA SER A 25 -3.11 12.71 -6.74
C SER A 25 -3.34 11.87 -5.48
N ARG A 26 -4.54 11.27 -5.36
CA ARG A 26 -4.84 10.37 -4.23
C ARG A 26 -3.87 9.19 -4.18
N GLU A 27 -3.49 8.65 -5.34
CA GLU A 27 -2.58 7.52 -5.45
C GLU A 27 -1.16 7.90 -4.99
N GLU A 28 -0.62 9.03 -5.45
CA GLU A 28 0.68 9.54 -4.98
C GLU A 28 0.66 9.80 -3.47
N GLN A 29 -0.44 10.35 -2.95
CA GLN A 29 -0.61 10.55 -1.51
C GLN A 29 -0.63 9.23 -0.74
N ILE A 30 -1.30 8.18 -1.25
CA ILE A 30 -1.32 6.84 -0.63
C ILE A 30 0.10 6.27 -0.57
N LEU A 31 0.84 6.31 -1.67
CA LEU A 31 2.20 5.77 -1.73
C LEU A 31 3.18 6.51 -0.81
N ALA A 32 3.02 7.83 -0.69
CA ALA A 32 3.92 8.65 0.12
C ALA A 32 3.61 8.58 1.62
N GLN A 33 2.36 8.30 2.00
CA GLN A 33 1.90 8.53 3.38
C GLN A 33 1.43 7.28 4.12
N LEU A 34 1.08 6.20 3.40
CA LEU A 34 0.71 4.94 4.02
C LEU A 34 1.89 3.95 4.00
N PRO A 35 2.11 3.17 5.06
CA PRO A 35 3.26 2.27 5.18
C PRO A 35 3.03 0.97 4.39
N LEU A 36 2.90 1.07 3.05
CA LEU A 36 2.58 -0.05 2.17
C LEU A 36 3.62 -1.18 2.28
N GLN A 37 4.90 -0.84 2.19
CA GLN A 37 5.99 -1.83 2.22
C GLN A 37 6.06 -2.56 3.58
N ASP A 38 6.01 -1.82 4.69
CA ASP A 38 6.07 -2.42 6.02
C ASP A 38 4.84 -3.30 6.29
N ALA A 39 3.65 -2.86 5.87
CA ALA A 39 2.43 -3.66 6.00
C ALA A 39 2.49 -4.95 5.14
N TYR A 40 3.07 -4.86 3.94
CA TYR A 40 3.31 -6.00 3.07
C TYR A 40 4.27 -7.01 3.71
N ASP A 41 5.44 -6.55 4.16
CA ASP A 41 6.45 -7.40 4.76
C ASP A 41 5.95 -8.06 6.04
N HIS A 42 5.25 -7.31 6.89
CA HIS A 42 4.61 -7.87 8.08
C HIS A 42 3.59 -8.96 7.75
N ASN A 43 2.81 -8.80 6.67
CA ASN A 43 1.85 -9.79 6.23
C ASN A 43 2.54 -11.08 5.74
N ILE A 44 3.58 -10.94 4.92
CA ILE A 44 4.40 -12.06 4.42
C ILE A 44 5.02 -12.83 5.58
N GLU A 45 5.66 -12.13 6.52
CA GLU A 45 6.25 -12.75 7.71
C GLU A 45 5.23 -13.53 8.53
N ARG A 46 4.04 -12.96 8.75
CA ARG A 46 2.97 -13.61 9.49
C ARG A 46 2.48 -14.87 8.78
N MET A 47 2.24 -14.80 7.47
CA MET A 47 1.81 -15.97 6.68
C MET A 47 2.88 -17.06 6.63
N ALA A 48 4.16 -16.68 6.46
CA ALA A 48 5.27 -17.62 6.50
C ALA A 48 5.35 -18.35 7.85
N GLY A 49 5.13 -17.64 8.96
CA GLY A 49 5.07 -18.25 10.28
C GLY A 49 3.93 -19.27 10.46
N LEU A 50 2.80 -19.08 9.76
CA LEU A 50 1.69 -20.04 9.75
C LEU A 50 2.02 -21.26 8.88
N LEU A 51 2.57 -21.04 7.70
CA LEU A 51 2.90 -22.10 6.73
C LEU A 51 4.11 -22.94 7.15
N ALA A 52 5.08 -22.37 7.87
CA ALA A 52 6.22 -23.11 8.42
C ALA A 52 5.81 -24.29 9.31
N ARG A 53 4.63 -24.22 9.94
CA ARG A 53 4.06 -25.33 10.74
C ARG A 53 3.60 -26.49 9.88
N GLN A 54 3.22 -26.23 8.63
CA GLN A 54 2.73 -27.21 7.66
C GLN A 54 3.89 -27.77 6.81
N HIS A 55 4.96 -26.99 6.67
CA HIS A 55 6.15 -27.31 5.88
C HIS A 55 7.43 -27.30 6.74
N PRO A 56 7.56 -28.21 7.73
CA PRO A 56 8.62 -28.14 8.76
C PRO A 56 10.04 -28.36 8.22
N ARG A 57 10.18 -28.83 6.97
CA ARG A 57 11.47 -29.07 6.33
C ARG A 57 11.95 -27.89 5.48
N LEU A 58 11.06 -26.93 5.18
CA LEU A 58 11.42 -25.75 4.43
C LEU A 58 11.93 -24.65 5.38
N ALA A 59 13.01 -24.00 4.99
CA ALA A 59 13.46 -22.80 5.69
C ALA A 59 12.41 -21.69 5.55
N ARG A 60 12.21 -20.91 6.61
CA ARG A 60 11.24 -19.81 6.61
C ARG A 60 11.46 -18.83 5.45
N ALA A 61 12.72 -18.49 5.14
CA ALA A 61 13.06 -17.62 4.02
C ALA A 61 12.54 -18.16 2.67
N THR A 62 12.62 -19.47 2.45
CA THR A 62 12.07 -20.11 1.24
C THR A 62 10.55 -19.97 1.16
N ILE A 63 9.85 -20.07 2.29
CA ILE A 63 8.40 -19.87 2.34
C ILE A 63 8.05 -18.41 2.05
N GLU A 64 8.81 -17.45 2.60
CA GLU A 64 8.65 -16.02 2.32
C GLU A 64 8.87 -15.73 0.82
N ASP A 65 9.89 -16.31 0.19
CA ASP A 65 10.15 -16.14 -1.24
C ASP A 65 8.99 -16.65 -2.11
N VAL A 66 8.43 -17.82 -1.79
CA VAL A 66 7.25 -18.36 -2.49
C VAL A 66 6.04 -17.47 -2.28
N LEU A 67 5.81 -16.97 -1.06
CA LEU A 67 4.73 -16.02 -0.80
C LEU A 67 4.90 -14.75 -1.63
N ARG A 68 6.10 -14.17 -1.69
CA ARG A 68 6.38 -12.94 -2.45
C ARG A 68 6.20 -13.08 -3.96
N LYS A 69 6.39 -14.30 -4.48
CA LYS A 69 6.17 -14.63 -5.89
C LYS A 69 4.69 -14.55 -6.29
N HIS A 70 3.77 -14.91 -5.39
CA HIS A 70 2.34 -15.05 -5.68
C HIS A 70 1.47 -13.97 -5.02
N LEU A 71 1.95 -13.36 -3.94
CA LEU A 71 1.32 -12.29 -3.19
C LEU A 71 2.21 -11.07 -3.31
N THR A 72 1.97 -10.23 -4.31
CA THR A 72 2.91 -9.16 -4.65
C THR A 72 2.56 -7.86 -3.92
N VAL A 73 3.57 -7.03 -3.66
CA VAL A 73 3.36 -5.67 -3.15
C VAL A 73 2.50 -4.82 -4.10
N GLU A 74 2.57 -5.11 -5.40
CA GLU A 74 1.78 -4.45 -6.43
C GLU A 74 0.28 -4.75 -6.28
N ASP A 75 -0.08 -5.97 -5.92
CA ASP A 75 -1.48 -6.33 -5.64
C ASP A 75 -2.01 -5.55 -4.43
N GLN A 76 -1.21 -5.49 -3.37
CA GLN A 76 -1.57 -4.72 -2.18
C GLN A 76 -1.68 -3.22 -2.49
N ARG A 77 -0.83 -2.69 -3.37
CA ARG A 77 -0.91 -1.30 -3.85
C ARG A 77 -2.25 -1.02 -4.52
N GLN A 78 -2.68 -1.89 -5.43
CA GLN A 78 -3.95 -1.74 -6.14
C GLN A 78 -5.14 -1.82 -5.18
N ASP A 79 -5.08 -2.71 -4.19
CA ASP A 79 -6.11 -2.79 -3.14
C ASP A 79 -6.19 -1.52 -2.29
N LEU A 80 -5.04 -0.93 -1.91
CA LEU A 80 -5.02 0.35 -1.19
C LEU A 80 -5.59 1.49 -2.05
N PHE A 81 -5.27 1.54 -3.34
CA PHE A 81 -5.79 2.56 -4.26
C PHE A 81 -7.31 2.50 -4.36
N ARG A 82 -7.85 1.28 -4.48
CA ARG A 82 -9.29 1.05 -4.50
C ARG A 82 -9.93 1.45 -3.17
N LEU A 83 -9.41 0.91 -2.06
CA LEU A 83 -9.95 1.11 -0.71
C LEU A 83 -9.96 2.59 -0.31
N TYR A 84 -8.85 3.30 -0.51
CA TYR A 84 -8.70 4.70 -0.14
C TYR A 84 -9.00 5.67 -1.30
N SER A 85 -9.77 5.23 -2.30
CA SER A 85 -10.16 6.07 -3.44
C SER A 85 -11.08 7.23 -3.03
N LYS A 86 -11.24 8.21 -3.93
CA LYS A 86 -12.21 9.31 -3.75
C LYS A 86 -13.66 8.86 -3.75
N GLN A 87 -13.95 7.68 -4.31
CA GLN A 87 -15.29 7.09 -4.27
C GLN A 87 -15.66 6.64 -2.85
N HIS A 88 -14.68 6.17 -2.08
CA HIS A 88 -14.89 5.71 -0.72
C HIS A 88 -14.64 6.81 0.31
N PHE A 89 -13.59 7.61 0.16
CA PHE A 89 -13.22 8.62 1.15
C PHE A 89 -13.01 9.99 0.53
N SER A 90 -13.70 10.99 1.09
CA SER A 90 -13.43 12.40 0.83
C SER A 90 -11.98 12.77 1.18
N ASP A 91 -11.49 13.89 0.66
CA ASP A 91 -10.13 14.37 0.98
C ASP A 91 -9.95 14.64 2.48
N ALA A 92 -10.99 15.08 3.18
CA ALA A 92 -10.95 15.32 4.63
C ALA A 92 -10.88 14.00 5.43
N GLU A 93 -11.71 13.01 5.07
CA GLU A 93 -11.65 11.68 5.71
C GLU A 93 -10.29 11.03 5.48
N PHE A 94 -9.78 11.07 4.25
CA PHE A 94 -8.48 10.50 3.92
C PHE A 94 -7.33 11.18 4.70
N ALA A 95 -7.36 12.51 4.84
CA ALA A 95 -6.39 13.23 5.66
C ALA A 95 -6.43 12.78 7.13
N THR A 96 -7.62 12.55 7.70
CA THR A 96 -7.78 12.00 9.06
C THR A 96 -7.20 10.60 9.17
N ILE A 97 -7.44 9.71 8.19
CA ILE A 97 -6.87 8.36 8.15
C ILE A 97 -5.35 8.42 8.12
N VAL A 98 -4.77 9.23 7.25
CA VAL A 98 -3.32 9.41 7.14
C VAL A 98 -2.74 9.92 8.46
N ALA A 99 -3.35 10.95 9.05
CA ALA A 99 -2.89 11.51 10.31
C ALA A 99 -2.90 10.49 11.46
N ALA A 100 -3.95 9.66 11.53
CA ALA A 100 -4.03 8.57 12.51
C ALA A 100 -3.04 7.43 12.21
N THR A 101 -2.78 7.13 10.95
CA THR A 101 -1.83 6.07 10.55
C THR A 101 -0.39 6.43 10.91
N GLN A 102 -0.03 7.71 10.79
CA GLN A 102 1.34 8.20 11.04
C GLN A 102 1.63 8.51 12.52
N ASP A 103 0.60 8.74 13.33
CA ASP A 103 0.74 9.21 14.71
C ASP A 103 -0.18 8.39 15.65
N PRO A 104 0.38 7.47 16.44
CA PRO A 104 -0.38 6.66 17.40
C PRO A 104 -1.17 7.49 18.44
N ALA A 105 -0.71 8.69 18.79
CA ALA A 105 -1.44 9.56 19.71
C ALA A 105 -2.71 10.12 19.03
N LYS A 106 -2.62 10.47 17.74
CA LYS A 106 -3.79 10.88 16.95
C LYS A 106 -4.75 9.72 16.69
N ALA A 107 -4.24 8.50 16.46
CA ALA A 107 -5.08 7.30 16.37
C ALA A 107 -5.93 7.12 17.64
N ARG A 108 -5.29 7.13 18.81
CA ARG A 108 -5.98 7.01 20.11
C ARG A 108 -6.97 8.14 20.35
N ALA A 109 -6.59 9.38 20.05
CA ALA A 109 -7.50 10.52 20.19
C ALA A 109 -8.73 10.43 19.28
N LEU A 110 -8.58 9.82 18.10
CA LEU A 110 -9.67 9.63 17.16
C LEU A 110 -10.64 8.52 17.60
N GLU A 111 -10.13 7.41 18.16
CA GLU A 111 -10.92 6.23 18.59
C GLU A 111 -12.09 6.59 19.51
N ASP A 112 -11.92 7.56 20.40
CA ASP A 112 -12.94 7.96 21.38
C ASP A 112 -14.01 8.90 20.81
N THR A 113 -13.87 9.36 19.56
CA THR A 113 -14.78 10.32 18.93
C THR A 113 -15.85 9.64 18.07
N ASP A 114 -17.02 10.29 17.92
CA ASP A 114 -18.06 9.81 16.99
C ASP A 114 -17.55 9.74 15.55
N ALA A 115 -16.76 10.73 15.12
CA ALA A 115 -16.17 10.76 13.79
C ALA A 115 -15.19 9.59 13.57
N GLY A 116 -14.37 9.27 14.58
CA GLY A 116 -13.47 8.11 14.54
C GLY A 116 -14.21 6.79 14.48
N ARG A 117 -15.27 6.62 15.27
CA ARG A 117 -16.14 5.44 15.20
C ARG A 117 -16.76 5.27 13.81
N GLN A 118 -17.35 6.34 13.25
CA GLN A 118 -17.94 6.30 11.90
C GLN A 118 -16.89 5.96 10.83
N LEU A 119 -15.69 6.51 10.94
CA LEU A 119 -14.59 6.25 10.00
C LEU A 119 -14.11 4.79 10.10
N SER A 120 -13.99 4.26 11.32
CA SER A 120 -13.64 2.87 11.58
C SER A 120 -14.70 1.90 11.05
N ASP A 121 -15.98 2.18 11.30
CA ASP A 121 -17.10 1.39 10.81
C ASP A 121 -17.15 1.37 9.28
N LYS A 122 -16.91 2.53 8.66
CA LYS A 122 -16.85 2.66 7.20
C LYS A 122 -15.69 1.86 6.61
N LEU A 123 -14.48 2.01 7.16
CA LEU A 123 -13.30 1.25 6.72
C LEU A 123 -13.54 -0.26 6.86
N THR A 124 -14.05 -0.69 8.02
CA THR A 124 -14.36 -2.10 8.30
C THR A 124 -15.45 -2.63 7.36
N GLY A 125 -16.47 -1.82 7.07
CA GLY A 125 -17.52 -2.13 6.10
C GLY A 125 -16.95 -2.41 4.71
N LEU A 126 -16.11 -1.50 4.20
CA LEU A 126 -15.46 -1.64 2.89
C LEU A 126 -14.54 -2.86 2.81
N MET A 127 -13.81 -3.15 3.89
CA MET A 127 -12.98 -4.37 3.98
C MET A 127 -13.83 -5.64 3.93
N ARG A 128 -14.97 -5.67 4.64
CA ARG A 128 -15.91 -6.82 4.61
C ARG A 128 -16.57 -6.97 3.24
N GLU A 129 -16.94 -5.87 2.60
CA GLU A 129 -17.49 -5.89 1.24
C GLU A 129 -16.49 -6.47 0.25
N THR A 130 -15.23 -6.00 0.31
CA THR A 130 -14.13 -6.55 -0.50
C THR A 130 -13.93 -8.04 -0.24
N ALA A 131 -13.92 -8.47 1.02
CA ALA A 131 -13.75 -9.87 1.39
C ALA A 131 -14.93 -10.76 0.96
N ARG A 132 -16.09 -10.18 0.65
CA ARG A 132 -17.28 -10.88 0.15
C ARG A 132 -17.42 -10.83 -1.36
N ASP A 133 -16.57 -10.07 -2.07
CA ASP A 133 -16.57 -10.02 -3.52
C ASP A 133 -16.09 -11.38 -4.07
N PRO A 134 -16.93 -12.11 -4.85
CA PRO A 134 -16.56 -13.42 -5.39
C PRO A 134 -15.30 -13.40 -6.27
N LYS A 135 -15.02 -12.29 -6.96
CA LYS A 135 -13.81 -12.16 -7.79
C LYS A 135 -12.57 -12.05 -6.92
N VAL A 136 -12.65 -11.28 -5.84
CA VAL A 136 -11.56 -11.14 -4.87
C VAL A 136 -11.31 -12.46 -4.16
N GLN A 137 -12.38 -13.17 -3.76
CA GLN A 137 -12.28 -14.51 -3.17
C GLN A 137 -11.61 -15.49 -4.12
N ALA A 138 -12.08 -15.58 -5.37
CA ALA A 138 -11.50 -16.49 -6.37
C ALA A 138 -10.01 -16.19 -6.63
N LEU A 139 -9.63 -14.91 -6.71
CA LEU A 139 -8.24 -14.52 -6.89
C LEU A 139 -7.37 -14.88 -5.68
N ALA A 140 -7.87 -14.63 -4.46
CA ALA A 140 -7.16 -14.98 -3.23
C ALA A 140 -6.99 -16.50 -3.10
N GLU A 141 -8.04 -17.28 -3.37
CA GLU A 141 -7.99 -18.75 -3.39
C GLU A 141 -6.99 -19.26 -4.41
N GLN A 142 -7.02 -18.74 -5.64
CA GLN A 142 -6.08 -19.12 -6.69
C GLN A 142 -4.62 -18.88 -6.26
N ARG A 143 -4.31 -17.70 -5.71
CA ARG A 143 -2.95 -17.36 -5.27
C ARG A 143 -2.48 -18.25 -4.13
N MET A 144 -3.35 -18.51 -3.15
CA MET A 144 -3.02 -19.42 -2.05
C MET A 144 -2.83 -20.86 -2.52
N GLN A 145 -3.60 -21.31 -3.52
CA GLN A 145 -3.37 -22.61 -4.15
C GLN A 145 -1.99 -22.67 -4.83
N GLN A 146 -1.59 -21.63 -5.56
CA GLN A 146 -0.27 -21.56 -6.20
C GLN A 146 0.88 -21.60 -5.18
N VAL A 147 0.74 -20.87 -4.06
CA VAL A 147 1.68 -20.96 -2.94
C VAL A 147 1.76 -22.39 -2.41
N GLN A 148 0.62 -23.01 -2.14
CA GLN A 148 0.56 -24.36 -1.57
C GLN A 148 1.17 -25.41 -2.50
N ASP A 149 0.89 -25.32 -3.80
CA ASP A 149 1.41 -26.23 -4.83
C ASP A 149 2.94 -26.13 -4.92
N GLU A 150 3.48 -24.91 -4.91
CA GLU A 150 4.93 -24.67 -4.97
C GLU A 150 5.64 -25.14 -3.71
N LEU A 151 5.10 -24.85 -2.52
CA LEU A 151 5.66 -25.35 -1.26
C LEU A 151 5.64 -26.88 -1.20
N ASN A 152 4.55 -27.52 -1.62
CA ASN A 152 4.44 -28.97 -1.69
C ASN A 152 5.47 -29.59 -2.65
N ALA A 153 5.74 -28.94 -3.79
CA ALA A 153 6.74 -29.39 -4.75
C ALA A 153 8.16 -29.31 -4.15
N LEU A 154 8.49 -28.20 -3.48
CA LEU A 154 9.78 -28.01 -2.81
C LEU A 154 10.00 -29.04 -1.70
N ASP A 155 8.97 -29.31 -0.90
CA ASP A 155 9.02 -30.33 0.16
C ASP A 155 9.33 -31.73 -0.40
N LYS A 156 8.72 -32.09 -1.53
CA LYS A 156 8.97 -33.37 -2.20
C LYS A 156 10.36 -33.44 -2.82
N ALA A 157 10.86 -32.34 -3.38
CA ALA A 157 12.19 -32.28 -3.98
C ALA A 157 13.34 -32.34 -2.95
N GLY A 158 13.08 -31.90 -1.71
CA GLY A 158 14.00 -32.02 -0.59
C GLY A 158 13.85 -33.29 0.26
N SER A 159 13.00 -34.24 -0.16
CA SER A 159 12.82 -35.57 0.45
C SER A 159 13.69 -36.62 -0.24
#